data_AF-A0A849ME08-F1
#
_entry.id   AF-A0A849ME08-F1
#
_cell.length_a   1.000
_cell.length_b   1.000
_cell.length_c   1.000
_cell.angle_alpha   90.00
_cell.angle_beta   90.00
_cell.angle_gamma   90.00
#
_symmetry.space_group_name_H-M   'P 1'
#
loop_
_entity.id
_entity.type
_entity.pdbx_description
1 polymer ?
#
loop_
_entity_poly.entity_id
_entity_poly.type
_entity_poly.pdbx_seq_one_letter_code
_entity_poly.pdbx_strand_id
1 'polypeptide(L)'
;MMQLYNQNNIHSIIHLSEQLCSRVYDMDEIELTNKVSEYHREIEQYFQRRKQEDLTQAVQEELKQLLSIHEEMIEYFTNEKEKISKNIKQLHVGKKMQTSYS
;
A
#
# COMPACT_ATOMS: atom_id res chain seq x y z
N MET A 1 -29.10 14.81 1.33
CA MET A 1 -28.65 13.47 0.89
C MET A 1 -27.30 13.44 0.16
N MET A 2 -26.54 14.54 0.03
CA MET A 2 -25.18 14.51 -0.55
C MET A 2 -24.03 14.25 0.45
N GLN A 3 -24.26 14.35 1.77
CA GLN A 3 -23.20 14.14 2.77
C GLN A 3 -22.84 12.65 3.02
N LEU A 4 -23.76 11.72 2.75
CA LEU A 4 -23.54 10.28 2.98
C LEU A 4 -22.55 9.65 1.99
N TYR A 5 -22.46 10.17 0.76
CA TYR A 5 -21.62 9.57 -0.29
C TYR A 5 -20.12 9.82 -0.07
N ASN A 6 -19.74 10.96 0.51
CA ASN A 6 -18.33 11.28 0.78
C ASN A 6 -17.77 10.52 1.98
N GLN A 7 -18.58 10.29 3.02
CA GLN A 7 -18.22 9.43 4.15
C GLN A 7 -18.13 7.95 3.74
N ASN A 8 -19.06 7.46 2.91
CA ASN A 8 -19.02 6.08 2.42
C ASN A 8 -17.74 5.77 1.62
N ASN A 9 -17.14 6.76 0.96
CA ASN A 9 -15.98 6.55 0.10
C ASN A 9 -14.66 6.44 0.88
N ILE A 10 -14.44 7.26 1.91
CA ILE A 10 -13.21 7.17 2.74
C ILE A 10 -13.22 5.95 3.67
N HIS A 11 -14.40 5.60 4.22
CA HIS A 11 -14.55 4.37 5.02
C HIS A 11 -14.24 3.11 4.20
N SER A 12 -14.66 3.08 2.93
CA SER A 12 -14.35 1.96 2.02
C SER A 12 -12.85 1.84 1.75
N ILE A 13 -12.15 2.97 1.60
CA ILE A 13 -10.69 3.01 1.42
C ILE A 13 -9.97 2.55 2.69
N ILE A 14 -10.43 3.00 3.86
CA ILE A 14 -9.88 2.55 5.15
C ILE A 14 -10.06 1.04 5.29
N HIS A 15 -11.25 0.51 5.01
CA HIS A 15 -11.50 -0.92 5.08
C HIS A 15 -10.63 -1.74 4.12
N LEU A 16 -10.46 -1.27 2.87
CA LEU A 16 -9.54 -1.89 1.91
C LEU A 16 -8.08 -1.86 2.41
N SER A 17 -7.66 -0.76 3.04
CA SER A 17 -6.31 -0.63 3.60
C SER A 17 -6.06 -1.54 4.81
N GLU A 18 -7.06 -1.72 5.68
CA GLU A 18 -6.98 -2.67 6.80
C GLU A 18 -6.92 -4.13 6.31
N GLN A 19 -7.68 -4.47 5.27
CA GLN A 19 -7.62 -5.79 4.63
C GLN A 19 -6.24 -6.05 4.00
N LEU A 20 -5.68 -5.03 3.34
CA LEU A 20 -4.33 -5.09 2.78
C LEU A 20 -3.30 -5.32 3.88
N CYS A 21 -3.26 -4.50 4.93
CA CYS A 21 -2.31 -4.66 6.04
C CYS A 21 -2.45 -6.01 6.76
N SER A 22 -3.67 -6.45 7.05
CA SER A 22 -3.90 -7.66 7.86
C SER A 22 -3.55 -8.96 7.13
N ARG A 23 -3.56 -8.97 5.80
CA ARG A 23 -3.32 -10.17 4.98
C ARG A 23 -2.08 -10.06 4.11
N VAL A 24 -1.30 -8.99 4.23
CA VAL A 24 -0.13 -8.74 3.37
C VAL A 24 0.90 -9.89 3.40
N TYR A 25 0.95 -10.62 4.51
CA TYR A 25 1.83 -11.77 4.72
C TYR A 25 1.27 -13.10 4.15
N ASP A 26 -0.04 -13.17 3.94
CA ASP A 26 -0.76 -14.38 3.50
C ASP A 26 -1.14 -14.35 2.01
N MET A 27 -1.13 -13.16 1.39
CA MET A 27 -1.41 -12.98 -0.03
C MET A 27 -0.24 -13.44 -0.89
N ASP A 28 -0.54 -14.09 -2.01
CA ASP A 28 0.46 -14.28 -3.06
C ASP A 28 0.80 -12.96 -3.77
N GLU A 29 1.94 -12.92 -4.48
CA GLU A 29 2.44 -11.70 -5.13
C GLU A 29 1.45 -11.09 -6.13
N ILE A 30 0.70 -11.93 -6.85
CA ILE A 30 -0.28 -11.48 -7.85
C ILE A 30 -1.49 -10.87 -7.14
N GLU A 31 -2.01 -11.55 -6.11
CA GLU A 31 -3.11 -11.03 -5.28
C GLU A 31 -2.72 -9.69 -4.63
N LEU A 32 -1.53 -9.62 -4.03
CA LEU A 32 -1.03 -8.43 -3.37
C LEU A 32 -0.89 -7.26 -4.36
N THR A 33 -0.32 -7.50 -5.54
CA THR A 33 -0.17 -6.48 -6.59
C THR A 33 -1.52 -5.95 -7.06
N ASN A 34 -2.49 -6.84 -7.27
CA ASN A 34 -3.85 -6.46 -7.67
C ASN A 34 -4.52 -5.62 -6.59
N LYS A 35 -4.40 -6.01 -5.31
CA LYS A 35 -5.02 -5.31 -4.18
C LYS A 35 -4.39 -3.94 -3.94
N VAL A 36 -3.06 -3.82 -4.03
CA VAL A 36 -2.37 -2.52 -3.95
C VAL A 36 -2.80 -1.60 -5.09
N SER A 37 -2.97 -2.13 -6.30
CA SER A 37 -3.44 -1.37 -7.46
C SER A 37 -4.88 -0.87 -7.29
N GLU A 38 -5.77 -1.73 -6.77
CA GLU A 38 -7.15 -1.38 -6.44
C GLU A 38 -7.18 -0.25 -5.40
N TYR A 39 -6.45 -0.41 -4.29
CA TYR A 39 -6.33 0.59 -3.24
C TYR A 39 -5.79 1.94 -3.74
N HIS A 40 -4.74 1.92 -4.56
CA HIS A 40 -4.17 3.12 -5.15
C HIS A 40 -5.20 3.88 -6.00
N ARG A 41 -5.95 3.15 -6.85
CA ARG A 41 -7.00 3.73 -7.69
C ARG A 41 -8.09 4.39 -6.85
N GLU A 42 -8.54 3.77 -5.77
CA GLU A 42 -9.58 4.34 -4.90
C GLU A 42 -9.09 5.62 -4.19
N ILE A 43 -7.83 5.65 -3.73
CA ILE A 43 -7.22 6.86 -3.17
C ILE A 43 -7.16 7.99 -4.20
N GLU A 44 -6.68 7.71 -5.41
CA GLU A 44 -6.58 8.74 -6.45
C GLU A 44 -7.96 9.32 -6.79
N GLN A 45 -8.97 8.47 -6.94
CA GLN A 45 -10.35 8.90 -7.18
C GLN A 45 -10.88 9.75 -6.03
N TYR A 46 -10.58 9.39 -4.78
CA TYR A 46 -10.96 10.17 -3.61
C TYR A 46 -10.39 11.58 -3.66
N PHE A 47 -9.08 11.72 -3.88
CA PHE A 47 -8.43 13.03 -3.93
C PHE A 47 -8.78 13.85 -5.18
N GLN A 48 -9.07 13.20 -6.32
CA GLN A 48 -9.55 13.90 -7.52
C GLN A 48 -10.96 14.49 -7.34
N ARG A 49 -11.83 13.78 -6.60
CA ARG A 49 -13.23 14.22 -6.36
C ARG A 49 -13.36 15.18 -5.20
N ARG A 50 -12.42 15.16 -4.24
CA ARG A 50 -12.40 16.09 -3.13
C ARG A 50 -12.11 17.51 -3.63
N LYS A 51 -13.16 18.30 -3.80
CA LYS A 51 -13.00 19.76 -3.76
C LYS A 51 -12.60 20.16 -2.34
N GLN A 52 -11.74 21.17 -2.22
CA GLN A 52 -11.07 21.64 -1.00
C GLN A 52 -12.03 22.05 0.15
N GLU A 53 -13.34 21.99 -0.06
CA GLU A 53 -14.38 22.63 0.76
C GLU A 53 -15.03 21.71 1.83
N ASP A 54 -14.73 20.40 1.87
CA ASP A 54 -15.40 19.42 2.75
C ASP A 54 -14.51 18.83 3.88
N LEU A 55 -13.60 19.64 4.45
CA LEU A 55 -12.74 19.25 5.57
C LEU A 55 -13.48 19.35 6.92
N THR A 56 -14.42 18.45 7.16
CA THR A 56 -15.01 18.28 8.49
C THR A 56 -14.03 17.58 9.44
N GLN A 57 -14.19 17.77 10.75
CA GLN A 57 -13.32 17.14 11.76
C GLN A 57 -13.37 15.60 11.72
N ALA A 58 -14.53 15.01 11.42
CA ALA A 58 -14.65 13.56 11.23
C ALA A 58 -13.81 13.07 10.05
N VAL A 59 -13.89 13.79 8.93
CA VAL A 59 -13.15 13.50 7.70
C VAL A 59 -11.63 13.71 7.88
N GLN A 60 -11.20 14.59 8.79
CA GLN A 60 -9.79 14.71 9.18
C GLN A 60 -9.29 13.51 9.97
N GLU A 61 -10.12 12.98 10.88
CA GLU A 61 -9.73 11.82 11.69
C GLU A 61 -9.64 10.55 10.83
N GLU A 62 -10.58 10.35 9.91
CA GLU A 62 -10.53 9.27 8.91
C GLU A 62 -9.28 9.37 8.01
N LEU A 63 -8.88 10.58 7.61
CA LEU A 63 -7.63 10.78 6.86
C LEU A 63 -6.38 10.44 7.67
N LYS A 64 -6.36 10.75 8.97
CA LYS A 64 -5.24 10.36 9.84
C LYS A 64 -5.13 8.85 9.96
N GLN A 65 -6.27 8.16 10.14
CA GLN A 65 -6.29 6.70 10.17
C GLN A 65 -5.77 6.12 8.85
N LEU A 66 -6.27 6.64 7.72
CA LEU A 66 -5.80 6.21 6.40
C LEU A 66 -4.30 6.44 6.21
N LEU A 67 -3.77 7.58 6.67
CA LEU A 67 -2.34 7.89 6.60
C LEU A 67 -1.51 6.90 7.44
N SER A 68 -1.94 6.61 8.66
CA SER A 68 -1.27 5.63 9.54
C SER A 68 -1.16 4.26 8.88
N ILE A 69 -2.25 3.77 8.28
CA ILE A 69 -2.26 2.48 7.59
C ILE A 69 -1.34 2.53 6.35
N HIS A 70 -1.30 3.66 5.65
CA HIS A 70 -0.42 3.84 4.49
C HIS A 70 1.07 3.79 4.89
N GLU A 71 1.44 4.41 6.01
CA GLU A 71 2.80 4.38 6.55
C GLU A 71 3.23 2.95 6.92
N GLU A 72 2.35 2.17 7.55
CA GLU A 72 2.60 0.75 7.85
C GLU A 72 2.86 -0.09 6.59
N MET A 73 2.07 0.12 5.52
CA MET A 73 2.30 -0.57 4.24
C MET A 73 3.65 -0.18 3.62
N ILE A 74 4.03 1.10 3.67
CA ILE A 74 5.33 1.56 3.17
C ILE A 74 6.47 0.89 3.93
N GLU A 75 6.37 0.81 5.26
CA GLU A 75 7.37 0.13 6.09
C GLU A 75 7.49 -1.35 5.70
N TYR A 76 6.37 -2.05 5.54
CA TYR A 76 6.35 -3.45 5.10
C TYR A 76 7.09 -3.64 3.76
N PHE A 77 6.71 -2.89 2.71
CA PHE A 77 7.32 -3.04 1.39
C PHE A 77 8.81 -2.63 1.38
N THR A 78 9.20 -1.68 2.24
CA THR A 78 10.61 -1.30 2.41
C THR A 78 11.41 -2.47 3.00
N ASN A 79 10.89 -3.11 4.04
CA ASN A 79 11.51 -4.27 4.66
C ASN A 79 11.64 -5.46 3.68
N GLU A 80 10.60 -5.74 2.89
CA GLU A 80 10.63 -6.79 1.87
C GLU A 80 11.67 -6.48 0.77
N LYS A 81 11.73 -5.23 0.30
CA LYS A 81 12.75 -4.79 -0.66
C LYS A 81 14.17 -5.00 -0.12
N GLU A 82 14.41 -4.70 1.15
CA GLU A 82 15.72 -4.92 1.78
C GLU A 82 16.09 -6.41 1.85
N LYS A 83 15.14 -7.27 2.24
CA LYS A 83 15.33 -8.74 2.24
C LYS A 83 15.68 -9.26 0.85
N ILE A 84 14.92 -8.86 -0.16
CA ILE A 84 15.18 -9.24 -1.56
C ILE A 84 16.55 -8.73 -2.01
N SER A 85 16.91 -7.48 -1.69
CA SER A 85 18.22 -6.91 -2.03
C SER A 85 19.37 -7.71 -1.40
N LYS A 86 19.22 -8.14 -0.15
CA LYS A 86 20.19 -9.00 0.54
C LYS A 86 20.33 -10.35 -0.17
N ASN A 87 19.22 -10.99 -0.52
CA ASN A 87 19.22 -12.26 -1.25
C ASN A 87 19.92 -12.12 -2.61
N ILE A 88 19.63 -11.06 -3.37
CA ILE A 88 20.30 -10.77 -4.64
C ILE A 88 21.82 -10.64 -4.45
N LYS A 89 22.27 -9.89 -3.42
CA LYS A 89 23.70 -9.77 -3.11
C LYS A 89 24.36 -11.11 -2.77
N GLN A 90 23.66 -11.98 -2.05
CA GLN A 90 24.13 -13.34 -1.74
C GLN A 90 24.20 -14.24 -2.97
N LEU A 91 23.26 -14.11 -3.91
CA LEU A 91 23.24 -14.85 -5.17
C LEU A 91 24.24 -14.29 -6.20
N HIS A 92 24.77 -13.07 -6.00
CA HIS A 92 25.86 -12.48 -6.78
C HIS A 92 27.23 -13.17 -6.54
N VAL A 93 27.23 -14.45 -6.16
CA VAL A 93 28.37 -15.38 -6.28
C VAL A 93 28.50 -15.89 -7.72
N GLY A 94 27.48 -15.71 -8.56
CA GLY A 94 27.52 -16.05 -9.99
C GLY A 94 28.73 -15.48 -10.75
N LYS A 95 29.17 -14.25 -10.44
CA LYS A 95 30.42 -13.69 -11.01
C LYS A 95 31.67 -14.48 -10.60
N LYS A 96 31.75 -14.93 -9.34
CA LYS A 96 32.86 -15.78 -8.87
C LYS A 96 32.81 -17.16 -9.53
N MET A 97 31.62 -17.74 -9.65
CA MET A 97 31.42 -19.00 -10.38
C MET A 97 31.84 -18.88 -11.84
N GLN A 98 31.47 -17.79 -12.51
CA GLN A 98 31.82 -17.52 -13.90
C GLN A 98 33.33 -17.37 -14.10
N THR A 99 34.02 -16.68 -13.18
CA THR A 99 35.50 -16.56 -13.19
C THR A 99 36.22 -17.86 -12.82
N SER A 100 35.65 -18.71 -11.97
CA SER A 100 36.23 -20.04 -11.69
C SER A 100 35.95 -21.08 -12.77
N TYR A 101 34.92 -20.87 -13.58
CA TYR A 101 34.55 -21.74 -14.70
C TYR A 101 35.36 -21.46 -15.98
N SER A 102 35.74 -20.19 -16.20
CA SER A 102 36.63 -19.74 -17.29
C SER A 102 38.10 -20.02 -17.00
#